data_AF-A0A418AJY3-F1
#
_entry.id   AF-A0A418AJY3-F1
#
_cell.length_a   1.000
_cell.length_b   1.000
_cell.length_c   1.000
_cell.angle_alpha   90.00
_cell.angle_beta   90.00
_cell.angle_gamma   90.00
#
_symmetry.space_group_name_H-M   'P 1'
#
loop_
_entity.id
_entity.type
_entity.pdbx_description
1 polymer ?
#
loop_
_entity_poly.entity_id
_entity_poly.type
_entity_poly.pdbx_seq_one_letter_code
_entity_poly.pdbx_strand_id
1 'polypeptide(L)'
;MTHVRTVAKDVLALLAEAGIMHCNAEDKASMSACLRVVQLYLAKLGFKRGKRRGHASYSVSSAHAAARDIYVQHMSRLPPEAPVVYLDESYIHHHYSRHQDSLFDPTDDTPPKSKHKGRRMCFIAGVMACGQDDSKLVALDIFEGGKKPNNEPMDYHGMFDHQYFVRWFARAMDEVEALGKTGVTFVMDNAKYHKGLPGETPRGTWRKADLLLACQRYGVDVESRDLKKTIWSRLKPVVAARVDPVVVAMARARRHAVVYTPPHHSDLQPIEMVWSKVKGDVGMKYTVDTTFADVRARLDVAFAELPSPLIWKCVQHCDNLVKNLHDVLIHYHG
;
A
#
# COMPACT_ATOMS: atom_id res chain seq x y z
N MET A 1 14.09 -6.99 34.93
CA MET A 1 14.75 -7.97 34.03
C MET A 1 14.46 -7.57 32.59
N THR A 2 15.49 -7.17 31.85
CA THR A 2 15.40 -6.76 30.43
C THR A 2 15.27 -7.99 29.54
N HIS A 3 14.06 -8.54 29.41
CA HIS A 3 13.78 -9.53 28.38
C HIS A 3 13.60 -8.83 27.02
N VAL A 4 14.56 -9.03 26.12
CA VAL A 4 14.59 -8.48 24.74
C VAL A 4 13.50 -9.12 23.84
N ARG A 5 12.63 -9.98 24.38
CA ARG A 5 11.59 -10.71 23.64
C ARG A 5 10.37 -10.96 24.51
N THR A 6 9.21 -10.46 24.07
CA THR A 6 7.90 -10.80 24.63
C THR A 6 7.49 -12.21 24.20
N VAL A 7 7.20 -13.08 25.16
CA VAL A 7 6.68 -14.44 24.95
C VAL A 7 5.27 -14.57 25.51
N ALA A 8 4.58 -15.66 25.18
CA ALA A 8 3.22 -15.94 25.69
C ALA A 8 3.13 -15.93 27.23
N LYS A 9 4.24 -16.18 27.94
CA LYS A 9 4.30 -16.07 29.40
C LYS A 9 4.22 -14.61 29.89
N ASP A 10 4.82 -13.68 29.17
CA ASP A 10 4.78 -12.25 29.51
C ASP A 10 3.38 -11.68 29.25
N VAL A 11 2.75 -12.11 28.13
CA VAL A 11 1.35 -11.78 27.83
C VAL A 11 0.42 -12.36 28.89
N LEU A 12 0.65 -13.60 29.33
CA LEU A 12 -0.12 -14.19 30.43
C LEU A 12 0.01 -13.40 31.74
N ALA A 13 1.23 -12.99 32.09
CA ALA A 13 1.48 -12.18 33.28
C ALA A 13 0.73 -10.85 33.22
N LEU A 14 0.77 -10.17 32.08
CA LEU A 14 0.02 -8.93 31.85
C LEU A 14 -1.49 -9.12 31.95
N LEU A 15 -2.03 -10.20 31.37
CA LEU A 15 -3.47 -10.51 31.44
C LEU A 15 -3.93 -10.87 32.85
N ALA A 16 -3.05 -11.48 33.66
CA ALA A 16 -3.31 -11.76 35.06
C ALA A 16 -3.25 -10.48 35.91
N GLU A 17 -2.25 -9.61 35.70
CA GLU A 17 -2.15 -8.30 36.35
C GLU A 17 -3.35 -7.39 36.03
N ALA A 18 -3.82 -7.42 34.78
CA ALA A 18 -5.00 -6.67 34.35
C ALA A 18 -6.34 -7.28 34.83
N GLY A 19 -6.32 -8.41 35.54
CA GLY A 19 -7.51 -9.10 36.02
C GLY A 19 -8.37 -9.75 34.92
N ILE A 20 -7.90 -9.79 33.68
CA ILE A 20 -8.61 -10.33 32.51
C ILE A 20 -8.59 -11.86 32.54
N MET A 21 -7.52 -12.47 33.07
CA MET A 21 -7.39 -13.92 33.24
C MET A 21 -7.03 -14.27 34.68
N HIS A 22 -7.83 -15.13 35.31
CA HIS A 22 -7.52 -15.66 36.64
C HIS A 22 -6.73 -16.96 36.52
N CYS A 23 -5.51 -16.96 37.06
CA CYS A 23 -4.63 -18.12 37.08
C CYS A 23 -4.10 -18.31 38.50
N ASN A 24 -4.20 -19.52 39.03
CA ASN A 24 -3.65 -19.82 40.35
C ASN A 24 -2.14 -20.05 40.22
N ALA A 25 -1.34 -19.11 40.72
CA ALA A 25 0.12 -19.14 40.63
C ALA A 25 0.76 -20.32 41.40
N GLU A 26 0.06 -20.86 42.41
CA GLU A 26 0.53 -21.98 43.24
C GLU A 26 0.21 -23.34 42.59
N ASP A 27 -0.71 -23.37 41.63
CA ASP A 27 -1.07 -24.57 40.87
C ASP A 27 -0.43 -24.59 39.47
N LYS A 28 0.50 -25.52 39.29
CA LYS A 28 1.18 -25.74 38.00
C LYS A 28 0.22 -26.15 36.89
N ALA A 29 -0.89 -26.83 37.19
CA ALA A 29 -1.88 -27.24 36.20
C ALA A 29 -2.68 -26.03 35.70
N SER A 30 -3.18 -25.19 36.63
CA SER A 30 -3.85 -23.92 36.32
C SER A 30 -2.97 -23.01 35.45
N MET A 31 -1.70 -22.80 35.82
CA MET A 31 -0.77 -21.98 35.05
C MET A 31 -0.51 -22.52 33.65
N SER A 32 -0.43 -23.84 33.50
CA SER A 32 -0.22 -24.49 32.20
C SER A 32 -1.45 -24.37 31.30
N ALA A 33 -2.65 -24.51 31.86
CA ALA A 33 -3.91 -24.34 31.15
C ALA A 33 -4.09 -22.88 30.68
N CYS A 34 -3.89 -21.92 31.58
CA CYS A 34 -3.91 -20.49 31.25
C CYS A 34 -2.92 -20.13 30.14
N LEU A 35 -1.68 -20.60 30.25
CA LEU A 35 -0.65 -20.36 29.24
C LEU A 35 -1.04 -20.96 27.88
N ARG A 36 -1.68 -22.12 27.87
CA ARG A 36 -2.17 -22.78 26.65
C ARG A 36 -3.25 -21.94 25.97
N VAL A 37 -4.17 -21.36 26.74
CA VAL A 37 -5.21 -20.45 26.22
C VAL A 37 -4.59 -19.21 25.58
N VAL A 38 -3.63 -18.57 26.26
CA VAL A 38 -2.90 -17.42 25.70
C VAL A 38 -2.16 -17.79 24.42
N GLN A 39 -1.51 -18.95 24.38
CA GLN A 39 -0.84 -19.43 23.16
C GLN A 39 -1.81 -19.66 22.00
N LEU A 40 -2.99 -20.24 22.27
CA LEU A 40 -4.03 -20.45 21.25
C LEU A 40 -4.58 -19.13 20.74
N TYR A 41 -4.83 -18.18 21.63
CA TYR A 41 -5.30 -16.85 21.28
C TYR A 41 -4.29 -16.11 20.40
N LEU A 42 -3.02 -16.11 20.80
CA LEU A 42 -1.94 -15.53 20.01
C LEU A 42 -1.80 -16.23 18.64
N ALA A 43 -1.91 -17.56 18.58
CA ALA A 43 -1.89 -18.29 17.31
C ALA A 43 -3.09 -17.93 16.41
N LYS A 44 -4.29 -17.76 16.99
CA LYS A 44 -5.50 -17.32 16.28
C LYS A 44 -5.35 -15.91 15.71
N LEU A 45 -4.66 -15.02 16.43
CA LEU A 45 -4.29 -13.69 15.95
C LEU A 45 -3.10 -13.69 14.96
N GLY A 46 -2.58 -14.87 14.59
CA GLY A 46 -1.52 -15.01 13.59
C GLY A 46 -0.11 -14.83 14.12
N PHE A 47 0.09 -14.69 15.44
CA PHE A 47 1.42 -14.64 16.03
C PHE A 47 2.11 -16.01 15.92
N LYS A 48 3.36 -16.02 15.46
CA LYS A 48 4.15 -17.24 15.26
C LYS A 48 5.33 -17.32 16.23
N ARG A 49 5.58 -18.52 16.75
CA ARG A 49 6.75 -18.82 17.59
C ARG A 49 7.93 -19.22 16.70
N GLY A 50 9.07 -18.54 16.83
CA GLY A 50 10.29 -18.90 16.07
C GLY A 50 11.54 -18.15 16.50
N LYS A 51 12.72 -18.69 16.15
CA LYS A 51 14.00 -17.99 16.28
C LYS A 51 14.13 -17.01 15.11
N ARG A 52 13.90 -15.70 15.32
CA ARG A 52 14.28 -14.66 14.35
C ARG A 52 15.78 -14.35 14.48
N ARG A 53 16.49 -14.28 13.36
CA ARG A 53 17.83 -13.67 13.27
C ARG A 53 17.63 -12.14 13.24
N GLY A 54 18.22 -11.42 14.20
CA GLY A 54 18.13 -9.96 14.32
C GLY A 54 17.49 -9.46 15.63
N HIS A 55 17.65 -8.17 15.92
CA HIS A 55 16.95 -7.49 17.01
C HIS A 55 15.45 -7.52 16.75
N ALA A 56 14.70 -8.10 17.68
CA ALA A 56 13.27 -8.17 17.61
C ALA A 56 12.68 -6.80 17.98
N SER A 57 11.93 -6.21 17.07
CA SER A 57 10.81 -5.38 17.46
C SER A 57 9.62 -5.72 16.57
N TYR A 58 8.45 -5.85 17.19
CA TYR A 58 7.17 -5.62 16.51
C TYR A 58 6.95 -4.11 16.30
N SER A 59 7.96 -3.28 16.59
CA SER A 59 7.89 -1.85 16.37
C SER A 59 8.02 -1.62 14.88
N VAL A 60 6.94 -1.08 14.32
CA VAL A 60 7.03 -0.16 13.19
C VAL A 60 8.24 0.77 13.46
N SER A 61 9.14 0.96 12.49
CA SER A 61 10.28 1.88 12.71
C SER A 61 9.75 3.24 13.15
N SER A 62 10.50 4.01 13.94
CA SER A 62 10.04 5.36 14.35
C SER A 62 9.64 6.22 13.15
N ALA A 63 10.33 6.07 12.02
CA ALA A 63 9.99 6.71 10.76
C ALA A 63 8.66 6.23 10.16
N HIS A 64 8.40 4.92 10.15
CA HIS A 64 7.12 4.38 9.67
C HIS A 64 5.96 4.72 10.63
N ALA A 65 6.21 4.77 11.94
CA ALA A 65 5.22 5.15 12.94
C ALA A 65 4.86 6.64 12.77
N ALA A 66 5.84 7.51 12.61
CA ALA A 66 5.62 8.92 12.29
C ALA A 66 4.85 9.10 10.97
N ALA A 67 5.15 8.32 9.93
CA ALA A 67 4.41 8.36 8.67
C ALA A 67 2.94 7.93 8.85
N ARG A 68 2.69 6.90 9.68
CA ARG A 68 1.34 6.49 10.06
C ARG A 68 0.60 7.59 10.80
N ASP A 69 1.24 8.20 11.80
CA ASP A 69 0.59 9.21 12.63
C ASP A 69 0.25 10.46 11.83
N ILE A 70 1.14 10.90 10.92
CA ILE A 70 0.89 11.98 9.97
C ILE A 70 -0.30 11.65 9.06
N TYR A 71 -0.34 10.43 8.51
CA TYR A 71 -1.44 9.99 7.65
C TYR A 71 -2.77 9.98 8.40
N VAL A 72 -2.82 9.29 9.54
CA VAL A 72 -4.04 9.15 10.35
C VAL A 72 -4.52 10.52 10.80
N GLN A 73 -3.63 11.39 11.27
CA GLN A 73 -3.98 12.75 11.68
C GLN A 73 -4.51 13.59 10.51
N HIS A 74 -3.92 13.46 9.31
CA HIS A 74 -4.40 14.16 8.12
C HIS A 74 -5.81 13.68 7.75
N MET A 75 -5.99 12.37 7.62
CA MET A 75 -7.26 11.76 7.22
C MET A 75 -8.38 12.03 8.24
N SER A 76 -8.09 11.97 9.55
CA SER A 76 -9.07 12.29 10.60
C SER A 76 -9.48 13.77 10.66
N ARG A 77 -8.70 14.67 10.07
CA ARG A 77 -9.02 16.12 10.02
C ARG A 77 -9.77 16.52 8.76
N LEU A 78 -9.93 15.62 7.79
CA LEU A 78 -10.69 15.91 6.59
C LEU A 78 -12.18 16.12 6.96
N PRO A 79 -12.84 17.14 6.40
CA PRO A 79 -14.29 17.26 6.50
C PRO A 79 -14.98 15.99 6.00
N PRO A 80 -16.13 15.56 6.58
CA PRO A 80 -16.85 14.37 6.11
C PRO A 80 -17.21 14.38 4.62
N GLU A 81 -17.43 15.57 4.05
CA GLU A 81 -17.78 15.79 2.64
C GLU A 81 -16.54 16.00 1.74
N ALA A 82 -15.33 15.97 2.29
CA ALA A 82 -14.12 16.19 1.52
C ALA A 82 -13.89 15.02 0.55
N PRO A 83 -13.73 15.28 -0.76
CA PRO A 83 -13.55 14.21 -1.73
C PRO A 83 -12.16 13.57 -1.57
N VAL A 84 -12.13 12.25 -1.41
CA VAL A 84 -10.91 11.46 -1.34
C VAL A 84 -10.92 10.43 -2.47
N VAL A 85 -9.79 10.30 -3.17
CA VAL A 85 -9.61 9.30 -4.22
C VAL A 85 -8.40 8.44 -3.89
N TYR A 86 -8.62 7.14 -3.69
CA TYR A 86 -7.55 6.19 -3.41
C TYR A 86 -7.09 5.54 -4.70
N LEU A 87 -5.81 5.67 -5.01
CA LEU A 87 -5.18 5.25 -6.26
C LEU A 87 -4.31 4.02 -6.00
N ASP A 88 -4.35 3.09 -6.94
CA ASP A 88 -3.47 1.92 -6.91
C ASP A 88 -3.40 1.24 -8.28
N GLU A 89 -2.38 0.41 -8.44
CA GLU A 89 -2.18 -0.46 -9.59
C GLU A 89 -2.35 -1.94 -9.23
N SER A 90 -2.92 -2.72 -10.14
CA SER A 90 -2.96 -4.16 -9.99
C SER A 90 -2.82 -4.90 -11.31
N TYR A 91 -2.79 -6.23 -11.21
CA TYR A 91 -2.78 -7.09 -12.39
C TYR A 91 -3.52 -8.41 -12.16
N ILE A 92 -3.98 -9.01 -13.26
CA ILE A 92 -4.43 -10.39 -13.35
C ILE A 92 -3.51 -11.14 -14.31
N HIS A 93 -3.04 -12.30 -13.87
CA HIS A 93 -2.30 -13.23 -14.71
C HIS A 93 -3.27 -14.09 -15.55
N HIS A 94 -2.86 -14.51 -16.75
CA HIS A 94 -3.69 -15.30 -17.69
C HIS A 94 -4.39 -16.51 -17.04
N HIS A 95 -3.66 -17.33 -16.28
CA HIS A 95 -4.20 -18.50 -15.57
C HIS A 95 -4.63 -18.21 -14.11
N TYR A 96 -5.14 -17.01 -13.84
CA TYR A 96 -5.67 -16.70 -12.51
C TYR A 96 -7.01 -17.41 -12.28
N SER A 97 -7.03 -18.38 -11.37
CA SER A 97 -8.24 -19.05 -10.88
C SER A 97 -8.52 -18.62 -9.44
N ARG A 98 -9.81 -18.45 -9.08
CA ARG A 98 -10.21 -18.04 -7.73
C ARG A 98 -9.94 -19.13 -6.67
N HIS A 99 -9.92 -20.40 -7.07
CA HIS A 99 -9.81 -21.55 -6.18
C HIS A 99 -8.50 -22.32 -6.43
N GLN A 100 -7.82 -22.66 -5.32
CA GLN A 100 -6.85 -23.77 -5.25
C GLN A 100 -7.50 -25.03 -4.65
N ASP A 101 -8.84 -25.07 -4.60
CA ASP A 101 -9.64 -26.10 -3.94
C ASP A 101 -9.79 -27.37 -4.82
N SER A 102 -8.76 -27.70 -5.59
CA SER A 102 -8.71 -28.96 -6.33
C SER A 102 -8.38 -30.07 -5.33
N LEU A 103 -9.36 -30.91 -5.02
CA LEU A 103 -9.12 -32.21 -4.41
C LEU A 103 -8.55 -33.13 -5.49
N PHE A 104 -7.44 -33.80 -5.21
CA PHE A 104 -6.81 -34.77 -6.13
C PHE A 104 -6.83 -36.16 -5.49
N ASP A 105 -7.04 -37.18 -6.31
CA ASP A 105 -6.84 -38.56 -5.89
C ASP A 105 -5.33 -38.85 -5.81
N PRO A 106 -4.83 -39.59 -4.80
CA PRO A 106 -3.41 -39.95 -4.71
C PRO A 106 -2.86 -40.74 -5.91
N THR A 107 -3.74 -41.28 -6.75
CA THR A 107 -3.40 -42.01 -7.99
C THR A 107 -3.44 -41.15 -9.25
N ASP A 108 -3.88 -39.89 -9.16
CA ASP A 108 -3.86 -38.95 -10.28
C ASP A 108 -2.41 -38.61 -10.67
N ASP A 109 -2.13 -38.58 -11.98
CA ASP A 109 -0.87 -38.05 -12.51
C ASP A 109 -0.62 -36.63 -11.97
N THR A 110 0.64 -36.34 -11.62
CA THR A 110 1.02 -35.09 -10.93
C THR A 110 0.32 -33.86 -11.52
N PRO A 111 -0.34 -33.02 -10.70
CA PRO A 111 -1.11 -31.90 -11.20
C PRO A 111 -0.22 -30.97 -12.04
N PRO A 112 -0.74 -30.43 -13.16
CA PRO A 112 0.02 -29.52 -13.98
C PRO A 112 0.46 -28.33 -13.12
N LYS A 113 1.77 -28.12 -13.04
CA LYS A 113 2.38 -27.03 -12.25
C LYS A 113 1.62 -25.74 -12.52
N SER A 114 1.24 -25.04 -11.45
CA SER A 114 0.59 -23.74 -11.54
C SER A 114 1.46 -22.81 -12.39
N LYS A 115 0.94 -22.43 -13.56
CA LYS A 115 1.63 -21.55 -14.50
C LYS A 115 1.50 -20.13 -13.94
N HIS A 116 2.44 -19.69 -13.11
CA HIS A 116 2.47 -18.32 -12.57
C HIS A 116 3.32 -17.36 -13.43
N LYS A 117 3.89 -17.85 -14.53
CA LYS A 117 4.72 -17.09 -15.48
C LYS A 117 3.95 -16.93 -16.78
N GLY A 118 3.79 -15.70 -17.25
CA GLY A 118 3.05 -15.41 -18.49
C GLY A 118 2.60 -13.95 -18.58
N ARG A 119 1.84 -13.66 -19.64
CA ARG A 119 1.23 -12.35 -19.92
C ARG A 119 0.33 -11.92 -18.76
N ARG A 120 0.28 -10.62 -18.51
CA ARG A 120 -0.51 -10.02 -17.42
C ARG A 120 -1.43 -8.94 -17.98
N MET A 121 -2.68 -8.88 -17.54
CA MET A 121 -3.49 -7.69 -17.71
C MET A 121 -3.23 -6.79 -16.53
N CYS A 122 -2.63 -5.63 -16.79
CA CYS A 122 -2.35 -4.61 -15.80
C CYS A 122 -3.45 -3.56 -15.86
N PHE A 123 -3.78 -3.01 -14.70
CA PHE A 123 -4.79 -1.98 -14.59
C PHE A 123 -4.48 -1.04 -13.43
N ILE A 124 -4.96 0.19 -13.56
CA ILE A 124 -4.79 1.28 -12.61
C ILE A 124 -6.09 2.08 -12.56
N ALA A 125 -6.49 2.50 -11.37
CA ALA A 125 -7.65 3.38 -11.20
C ALA A 125 -7.54 4.16 -9.89
N GLY A 126 -8.40 5.16 -9.74
CA GLY A 126 -8.80 5.69 -8.45
C GLY A 126 -10.17 5.18 -8.02
N VAL A 127 -10.39 4.94 -6.73
CA VAL A 127 -11.73 4.73 -6.16
C VAL A 127 -12.16 5.98 -5.41
N MET A 128 -13.38 6.45 -5.68
CA MET A 128 -13.96 7.61 -5.03
C MET A 128 -15.33 7.24 -4.45
N ALA A 129 -15.51 7.43 -3.15
CA ALA A 129 -16.82 7.34 -2.52
C ALA A 129 -17.56 8.68 -2.65
N CYS A 130 -18.81 8.63 -3.12
CA CYS A 130 -19.66 9.82 -3.32
C CYS A 130 -21.10 9.60 -2.81
N GLY A 131 -21.35 8.58 -2.00
CA GLY A 131 -22.70 8.14 -1.64
C GLY A 131 -23.02 6.76 -2.22
N GLN A 132 -24.05 6.10 -1.67
CA GLN A 132 -24.28 4.66 -1.89
C GLN A 132 -24.49 4.32 -3.37
N ASP A 133 -25.02 5.27 -4.12
CA ASP A 133 -25.38 5.09 -5.52
C ASP A 133 -24.45 5.83 -6.50
N ASP A 134 -23.55 6.69 -6.00
CA ASP A 134 -22.69 7.57 -6.82
C ASP A 134 -21.18 7.28 -6.72
N SER A 135 -20.78 6.29 -5.90
CA SER A 135 -19.38 5.88 -5.75
C SER A 135 -18.87 5.16 -6.99
N LYS A 136 -17.66 5.50 -7.46
CA LYS A 136 -17.19 5.06 -8.77
C LYS A 136 -15.66 4.93 -8.85
N LEU A 137 -15.22 4.26 -9.91
CA LEU A 137 -13.83 4.33 -10.36
C LEU A 137 -13.58 5.62 -11.13
N VAL A 138 -12.35 6.09 -11.07
CA VAL A 138 -11.83 7.27 -11.76
C VAL A 138 -10.62 6.85 -12.58
N ALA A 139 -10.56 7.29 -13.84
CA ALA A 139 -9.42 7.11 -14.75
C ALA A 139 -8.94 5.65 -14.87
N LEU A 140 -9.89 4.71 -14.93
CA LEU A 140 -9.57 3.31 -15.17
C LEU A 140 -8.80 3.15 -16.48
N ASP A 141 -7.62 2.55 -16.42
CA ASP A 141 -6.83 2.16 -17.58
C ASP A 141 -6.46 0.67 -17.46
N ILE A 142 -6.59 -0.07 -18.56
CA ILE A 142 -6.34 -1.52 -18.63
C ILE A 142 -5.51 -1.82 -19.86
N PHE A 143 -4.34 -2.42 -19.67
CA PHE A 143 -3.40 -2.68 -20.74
C PHE A 143 -2.60 -3.97 -20.54
N GLU A 144 -2.01 -4.46 -21.62
CA GLU A 144 -1.21 -5.68 -21.60
C GLU A 144 0.18 -5.45 -21.04
N GLY A 145 0.50 -6.25 -20.03
CA GLY A 145 1.83 -6.36 -19.48
C GLY A 145 2.69 -7.44 -20.11
N GLY A 146 3.87 -7.02 -20.59
CA GLY A 146 4.96 -7.93 -20.94
C GLY A 146 5.35 -8.03 -22.42
N LYS A 147 5.33 -6.94 -23.21
CA LYS A 147 5.98 -6.95 -24.55
C LYS A 147 6.92 -5.77 -24.79
N LYS A 148 8.22 -6.07 -24.91
CA LYS A 148 9.17 -5.35 -25.76
C LYS A 148 9.49 -6.22 -26.99
N PRO A 149 10.00 -5.64 -28.09
CA PRO A 149 10.37 -6.37 -29.32
C PRO A 149 11.38 -7.53 -29.14
N ASN A 150 12.06 -7.64 -27.99
CA ASN A 150 13.12 -8.63 -27.75
C ASN A 150 12.72 -9.80 -26.83
N ASN A 151 11.42 -10.08 -26.63
CA ASN A 151 10.94 -11.29 -25.94
C ASN A 151 11.40 -11.52 -24.48
N GLU A 152 11.89 -10.49 -23.77
CA GLU A 152 12.15 -10.60 -22.33
C GLU A 152 10.89 -10.29 -21.49
N PRO A 153 10.54 -11.11 -20.48
CA PRO A 153 9.42 -10.83 -19.59
C PRO A 153 9.74 -9.63 -18.71
N MET A 154 9.11 -8.49 -19.00
CA MET A 154 9.23 -7.31 -18.15
C MET A 154 8.49 -7.55 -16.83
N ASP A 155 9.13 -7.25 -15.72
CA ASP A 155 8.45 -7.10 -14.44
C ASP A 155 7.33 -6.05 -14.58
N TYR A 156 6.17 -6.27 -13.97
CA TYR A 156 5.02 -5.36 -14.12
C TYR A 156 5.34 -3.96 -13.59
N HIS A 157 6.24 -3.87 -12.62
CA HIS A 157 6.81 -2.61 -12.12
C HIS A 157 7.59 -1.83 -13.18
N GLY A 158 8.05 -2.46 -14.27
CA GLY A 158 8.73 -1.79 -15.38
C GLY A 158 7.81 -1.03 -16.32
N MET A 159 6.49 -1.23 -16.20
CA MET A 159 5.48 -0.62 -17.09
C MET A 159 4.78 0.57 -16.46
N PHE A 160 4.59 0.51 -15.15
CA PHE A 160 4.21 1.67 -14.35
C PHE A 160 5.47 2.51 -14.10
N ASP A 161 5.93 3.18 -15.16
CA ASP A 161 7.02 4.14 -15.03
C ASP A 161 6.51 5.53 -14.62
N HIS A 162 7.43 6.39 -14.20
CA HIS A 162 7.10 7.72 -13.73
C HIS A 162 6.40 8.59 -14.80
N GLN A 163 6.79 8.47 -16.07
CA GLN A 163 6.20 9.27 -17.14
C GLN A 163 4.77 8.82 -17.44
N TYR A 164 4.53 7.50 -17.46
CA TYR A 164 3.19 6.94 -17.55
C TYR A 164 2.32 7.44 -16.41
N PHE A 165 2.79 7.30 -15.16
CA PHE A 165 2.02 7.68 -13.98
C PHE A 165 1.67 9.18 -13.98
N VAL A 166 2.62 10.06 -14.33
CA VAL A 166 2.36 11.51 -14.43
C VAL A 166 1.26 11.82 -15.45
N ARG A 167 1.28 11.18 -16.64
CA ARG A 167 0.23 11.37 -17.65
C ARG A 167 -1.11 10.83 -17.18
N TRP A 168 -1.10 9.64 -16.57
CA TRP A 168 -2.31 9.02 -16.03
C TRP A 168 -2.92 9.86 -14.90
N PHE A 169 -2.10 10.37 -13.98
CA PHE A 169 -2.53 11.19 -12.85
C PHE A 169 -3.13 12.54 -13.32
N ALA A 170 -2.61 13.12 -14.41
CA ALA A 170 -3.23 14.28 -15.05
C ALA A 170 -4.68 13.99 -15.48
N ARG A 171 -4.90 12.86 -16.17
CA ARG A 171 -6.26 12.43 -16.58
C ARG A 171 -7.16 12.15 -15.37
N ALA A 172 -6.63 11.55 -14.32
CA ALA A 172 -7.38 11.31 -13.08
C ALA A 172 -7.86 12.62 -12.45
N MET A 173 -7.01 13.66 -12.43
CA MET A 173 -7.42 14.98 -11.97
C MET A 173 -8.45 15.64 -12.90
N ASP A 174 -8.28 15.52 -14.22
CA ASP A 174 -9.26 16.04 -15.20
C ASP A 174 -10.64 15.42 -15.00
N GLU A 175 -10.69 14.11 -14.73
CA GLU A 175 -11.94 13.39 -14.55
C GLU A 175 -12.65 13.76 -13.24
N VAL A 176 -11.94 13.90 -12.11
CA VAL A 176 -12.58 14.34 -10.85
C VAL A 176 -13.08 15.77 -10.94
N GLU A 177 -12.36 16.64 -11.66
CA GLU A 177 -12.79 18.02 -11.88
C GLU A 177 -14.01 18.10 -12.80
N ALA A 178 -14.08 17.25 -13.84
CA ALA A 178 -15.26 17.12 -14.68
C ALA A 178 -16.49 16.62 -13.90
N LEU A 179 -16.28 15.87 -12.80
CA LEU A 179 -17.31 15.49 -11.84
C LEU A 179 -17.65 16.60 -10.83
N GLY A 180 -17.10 17.81 -10.99
CA GLY A 180 -17.33 18.95 -10.11
C GLY A 180 -16.64 18.85 -8.75
N LYS A 181 -15.66 17.95 -8.58
CA LYS A 181 -14.93 17.78 -7.32
C LYS A 181 -13.70 18.68 -7.29
N THR A 182 -13.59 19.50 -6.25
CA THR A 182 -12.43 20.37 -5.99
C THR A 182 -11.89 20.09 -4.59
N GLY A 183 -10.64 20.43 -4.30
CA GLY A 183 -10.07 20.14 -2.97
C GLY A 183 -9.82 18.65 -2.71
N VAL A 184 -9.82 17.84 -3.77
CA VAL A 184 -9.63 16.38 -3.72
C VAL A 184 -8.30 16.00 -3.06
N THR A 185 -8.35 15.05 -2.13
CA THR A 185 -7.17 14.37 -1.58
C THR A 185 -6.95 13.06 -2.31
N PHE A 186 -5.86 12.97 -3.07
CA PHE A 186 -5.42 11.75 -3.73
C PHE A 186 -4.53 10.93 -2.80
N VAL A 187 -4.94 9.71 -2.48
CA VAL A 187 -4.21 8.80 -1.60
C VAL A 187 -3.53 7.71 -2.43
N MET A 188 -2.24 7.49 -2.27
CA MET A 188 -1.48 6.47 -3.02
C MET A 188 -0.37 5.82 -2.19
N ASP A 189 0.15 4.69 -2.65
CA ASP A 189 1.24 3.99 -1.97
C ASP A 189 2.61 4.70 -2.13
N ASN A 190 3.67 4.12 -1.57
CA ASN A 190 5.02 4.71 -1.60
C ASN A 190 5.88 4.26 -2.80
N ALA A 191 5.27 3.75 -3.89
CA ALA A 191 6.03 3.30 -5.04
C ALA A 191 6.98 4.40 -5.56
N LYS A 192 8.19 3.98 -5.96
CA LYS A 192 9.25 4.94 -6.35
C LYS A 192 8.83 5.84 -7.51
N TYR A 193 8.01 5.34 -8.44
CA TYR A 193 7.52 6.10 -9.60
C TYR A 193 6.45 7.14 -9.22
N HIS A 194 5.72 6.98 -8.11
CA HIS A 194 4.84 8.02 -7.57
C HIS A 194 5.62 9.24 -7.06
N LYS A 195 6.84 9.01 -6.55
CA LYS A 195 7.69 10.03 -5.91
C LYS A 195 8.75 10.61 -6.83
N GLY A 196 8.58 10.49 -8.15
CA GLY A 196 9.52 11.07 -9.10
C GLY A 196 9.61 12.58 -8.95
N LEU A 197 10.84 13.09 -8.82
CA LEU A 197 11.14 14.51 -8.70
C LEU A 197 11.37 15.11 -10.10
N PRO A 198 11.23 16.44 -10.28
CA PRO A 198 11.57 17.11 -11.53
C PRO A 198 12.96 16.72 -12.07
N GLY A 199 13.12 16.66 -13.40
CA GLY A 199 14.37 16.25 -14.04
C GLY A 199 15.61 17.03 -13.57
N GLU A 200 15.43 18.32 -13.32
CA GLU A 200 16.45 19.27 -12.85
C GLU A 200 16.81 19.16 -11.35
N THR A 201 16.19 18.20 -10.65
CA THR A 201 16.43 18.00 -9.22
C THR A 201 17.82 17.39 -9.01
N PRO A 202 18.68 17.97 -8.14
CA PRO A 202 20.02 17.47 -7.91
C PRO A 202 20.01 16.01 -7.42
N ARG A 203 20.95 15.20 -7.92
CA ARG A 203 21.11 13.80 -7.53
C ARG A 203 22.54 13.56 -7.05
N GLY A 204 22.71 12.70 -6.04
CA GLY A 204 24.03 12.34 -5.54
C GLY A 204 24.96 11.69 -6.58
N THR A 205 24.42 11.24 -7.71
CA THR A 205 25.18 10.72 -8.85
C THR A 205 25.81 11.82 -9.71
N TRP A 206 25.33 13.06 -9.68
CA TRP A 206 25.83 14.20 -10.47
C TRP A 206 27.32 14.50 -10.24
N ARG A 207 27.97 15.20 -11.18
CA ARG A 207 29.39 15.58 -11.00
C ARG A 207 29.52 16.55 -9.83
N LYS A 208 30.73 16.60 -9.22
CA LYS A 208 31.00 17.49 -8.08
C LYS A 208 30.75 18.96 -8.42
N ALA A 209 31.15 19.41 -9.62
CA ALA A 209 30.89 20.77 -10.09
C ALA A 209 29.38 21.08 -10.15
N ASP A 210 28.58 20.16 -10.71
CA ASP A 210 27.12 20.31 -10.80
C ASP A 210 26.45 20.37 -9.41
N LEU A 211 26.98 19.60 -8.44
CA LEU A 211 26.51 19.66 -7.06
C LEU A 211 26.87 20.97 -6.36
N LEU A 212 28.04 21.56 -6.64
CA LEU A 212 28.43 22.87 -6.11
C LEU A 212 27.50 23.97 -6.65
N LEU A 213 27.19 23.96 -7.95
CA LEU A 213 26.22 24.87 -8.55
C LEU A 213 24.82 24.69 -7.94
N ALA A 214 24.41 23.44 -7.72
CA ALA A 214 23.16 23.16 -7.01
C ALA A 214 23.19 23.71 -5.57
N CYS A 215 24.27 23.52 -4.83
CA CYS A 215 24.41 24.09 -3.48
C CYS A 215 24.24 25.60 -3.46
N GLN A 216 24.81 26.33 -4.43
CA GLN A 216 24.58 27.77 -4.58
C GLN A 216 23.09 28.08 -4.81
N ARG A 217 22.44 27.36 -5.73
CA ARG A 217 21.00 27.52 -6.03
C ARG A 217 20.10 27.27 -4.82
N TYR A 218 20.43 26.29 -3.98
CA TYR A 218 19.66 25.94 -2.79
C TYR A 218 20.12 26.66 -1.51
N GLY A 219 21.16 27.50 -1.57
CA GLY A 219 21.70 28.22 -0.41
C GLY A 219 22.33 27.28 0.63
N VAL A 220 23.05 26.25 0.18
CA VAL A 220 23.74 25.28 1.04
C VAL A 220 25.22 25.62 1.09
N ASP A 221 25.72 25.87 2.30
CA ASP A 221 27.12 26.21 2.52
C ASP A 221 28.04 24.97 2.41
N VAL A 222 28.92 25.01 1.42
CA VAL A 222 29.91 23.97 1.08
C VAL A 222 31.13 24.63 0.43
N GLU A 223 32.30 24.02 0.62
CA GLU A 223 33.53 24.47 -0.01
C GLU A 223 33.89 23.63 -1.24
N SER A 224 34.61 24.22 -2.19
CA SER A 224 35.10 23.51 -3.38
C SER A 224 36.02 22.33 -3.03
N ARG A 225 36.70 22.37 -1.87
CA ARG A 225 37.54 21.27 -1.38
C ARG A 225 36.75 20.12 -0.75
N ASP A 226 35.48 20.32 -0.40
CA ASP A 226 34.66 19.29 0.24
C ASP A 226 34.53 18.04 -0.63
N LEU A 227 34.47 16.87 0.02
CA LEU A 227 34.23 15.62 -0.69
C LEU A 227 32.82 15.62 -1.30
N LYS A 228 32.66 15.00 -2.47
CA LYS A 228 31.35 14.87 -3.15
C LYS A 228 30.27 14.30 -2.24
N LYS A 229 30.63 13.32 -1.38
CA LYS A 229 29.71 12.71 -0.41
C LYS A 229 29.25 13.72 0.65
N THR A 230 30.14 14.57 1.15
CA THR A 230 29.85 15.62 2.13
C THR A 230 28.93 16.69 1.54
N ILE A 231 29.21 17.13 0.31
CA ILE A 231 28.37 18.08 -0.43
C ILE A 231 26.95 17.51 -0.56
N TRP A 232 26.84 16.25 -1.02
CA TRP A 232 25.53 15.61 -1.15
C TRP A 232 24.81 15.40 0.18
N SER A 233 25.51 15.03 1.26
CA SER A 233 24.86 14.85 2.57
C SER A 233 24.27 16.14 3.13
N ARG A 234 24.85 17.31 2.80
CA ARG A 234 24.29 18.62 3.16
C ARG A 234 23.16 19.05 2.22
N LEU A 235 23.31 18.81 0.92
CA LEU A 235 22.31 19.21 -0.09
C LEU A 235 21.03 18.36 -0.03
N LYS A 236 21.15 17.04 0.15
CA LYS A 236 20.03 16.09 0.13
C LYS A 236 18.85 16.48 1.04
N PRO A 237 19.03 16.81 2.33
CA PRO A 237 17.91 17.19 3.19
C PRO A 237 17.24 18.49 2.75
N VAL A 238 18.00 19.46 2.25
CA VAL A 238 17.46 20.74 1.74
C VAL A 238 16.62 20.53 0.49
N VAL A 239 17.08 19.68 -0.44
CA VAL A 239 16.31 19.29 -1.62
C VAL A 239 15.02 18.56 -1.20
N ALA A 240 15.12 17.60 -0.28
CA ALA A 240 13.96 16.85 0.20
C ALA A 240 12.90 17.73 0.89
N ALA A 241 13.30 18.85 1.51
CA ALA A 241 12.38 19.79 2.16
C ALA A 241 11.77 20.83 1.21
N ARG A 242 12.38 21.07 0.03
CA ARG A 242 11.99 22.16 -0.87
C ARG A 242 11.47 21.71 -2.23
N VAL A 243 11.69 20.46 -2.61
CA VAL A 243 11.31 19.93 -3.91
C VAL A 243 10.28 18.84 -3.72
N ASP A 244 9.07 19.14 -4.17
CA ASP A 244 7.99 18.17 -4.20
C ASP A 244 8.16 17.16 -5.35
N PRO A 245 7.63 15.94 -5.19
CA PRO A 245 7.34 15.07 -6.32
C PRO A 245 6.46 15.77 -7.36
N VAL A 246 6.66 15.43 -8.64
CA VAL A 246 5.95 16.08 -9.75
C VAL A 246 4.43 16.03 -9.56
N VAL A 247 3.89 14.86 -9.18
CA VAL A 247 2.44 14.69 -8.97
C VAL A 247 1.90 15.50 -7.79
N VAL A 248 2.70 15.70 -6.74
CA VAL A 248 2.32 16.54 -5.59
C VAL A 248 2.23 18.00 -6.02
N ALA A 249 3.20 18.48 -6.82
CA ALA A 249 3.17 19.83 -7.38
C ALA A 249 1.99 20.04 -8.34
N MET A 250 1.70 19.04 -9.19
CA MET A 250 0.54 19.06 -10.10
C MET A 250 -0.78 19.16 -9.35
N ALA A 251 -0.97 18.31 -8.33
CA ALA A 251 -2.18 18.35 -7.50
C ALA A 251 -2.33 19.71 -6.82
N ARG A 252 -1.26 20.21 -6.19
CA ARG A 252 -1.29 21.50 -5.50
C ARG A 252 -1.64 22.67 -6.43
N ALA A 253 -1.10 22.69 -7.65
CA ALA A 253 -1.40 23.71 -8.64
C ALA A 253 -2.90 23.78 -9.00
N ARG A 254 -3.61 22.65 -8.83
CA ARG A 254 -5.07 22.51 -9.05
C ARG A 254 -5.88 22.57 -7.76
N ARG A 255 -5.27 22.99 -6.63
CA ARG A 255 -5.88 23.02 -5.29
C ARG A 255 -6.34 21.64 -4.79
N HIS A 256 -5.63 20.59 -5.22
CA HIS A 256 -5.74 19.23 -4.70
C HIS A 256 -4.57 18.90 -3.78
N ALA A 257 -4.69 17.81 -3.02
CA ALA A 257 -3.65 17.29 -2.16
C ALA A 257 -3.24 15.87 -2.57
N VAL A 258 -2.01 15.48 -2.25
CA VAL A 258 -1.53 14.10 -2.35
C VAL A 258 -1.10 13.64 -0.98
N VAL A 259 -1.55 12.46 -0.58
CA VAL A 259 -1.23 11.81 0.69
C VAL A 259 -0.71 10.41 0.39
N TYR A 260 0.37 10.03 1.07
CA TYR A 260 0.94 8.69 0.92
C TYR A 260 0.46 7.79 2.05
N THR A 261 -0.09 6.63 1.71
CA THR A 261 -0.46 5.61 2.70
C THR A 261 0.78 5.20 3.50
N PRO A 262 0.67 4.92 4.80
CA PRO A 262 1.81 4.50 5.60
C PRO A 262 2.41 3.18 5.10
N PRO A 263 3.75 2.99 5.17
CA PRO A 263 4.35 1.72 4.79
C PRO A 263 3.76 0.55 5.59
N HIS A 264 3.45 -0.55 4.91
CA HIS A 264 2.83 -1.76 5.48
C HIS A 264 1.38 -1.63 5.98
N HIS A 265 0.66 -0.60 5.52
CA HIS A 265 -0.75 -0.38 5.85
C HIS A 265 -1.66 -0.42 4.61
N SER A 266 -1.58 -1.50 3.83
CA SER A 266 -2.46 -1.70 2.65
C SER A 266 -3.93 -1.88 3.05
N ASP A 267 -4.20 -2.23 4.31
CA ASP A 267 -5.54 -2.27 4.91
C ASP A 267 -6.22 -0.88 4.96
N LEU A 268 -5.44 0.19 4.84
CA LEU A 268 -5.94 1.57 4.73
C LEU A 268 -6.19 2.01 3.27
N GLN A 269 -6.03 1.11 2.29
CA GLN A 269 -6.33 1.37 0.89
C GLN A 269 -7.56 0.59 0.43
N PRO A 270 -8.75 1.21 0.34
CA PRO A 270 -10.00 0.52 0.03
C PRO A 270 -10.01 -0.10 -1.38
N ILE A 271 -9.18 0.43 -2.27
CA ILE A 271 -9.03 -0.07 -3.64
C ILE A 271 -8.51 -1.51 -3.69
N GLU A 272 -7.78 -1.98 -2.67
CA GLU A 272 -7.33 -3.37 -2.57
C GLU A 272 -8.50 -4.36 -2.43
N MET A 273 -9.58 -3.94 -1.73
CA MET A 273 -10.81 -4.72 -1.63
C MET A 273 -11.57 -4.73 -2.96
N VAL A 274 -11.57 -3.59 -3.68
CA VAL A 274 -12.15 -3.48 -5.02
C VAL A 274 -11.41 -4.40 -6.00
N TRP A 275 -10.08 -4.41 -5.98
CA TRP A 275 -9.27 -5.37 -6.74
C TRP A 275 -9.60 -6.80 -6.38
N SER A 276 -9.72 -7.12 -5.09
CA SER A 276 -10.07 -8.46 -4.64
C SER A 276 -11.42 -8.92 -5.22
N LYS A 277 -12.43 -8.04 -5.27
CA LYS A 277 -13.72 -8.32 -5.89
C LYS A 277 -13.59 -8.58 -7.39
N VAL A 278 -12.99 -7.64 -8.13
CA VAL A 278 -12.87 -7.72 -9.60
C VAL A 278 -12.08 -8.96 -10.02
N LYS A 279 -10.94 -9.22 -9.35
CA LYS A 279 -10.14 -10.42 -9.61
C LYS A 279 -10.92 -11.69 -9.30
N GLY A 280 -11.67 -11.68 -8.19
CA GLY A 280 -12.56 -12.79 -7.83
C GLY A 280 -13.60 -13.10 -8.91
N ASP A 281 -14.26 -12.09 -9.48
CA ASP A 281 -15.27 -12.27 -10.52
C ASP A 281 -14.68 -12.83 -11.81
N VAL A 282 -13.51 -12.35 -12.22
CA VAL A 282 -12.78 -12.87 -13.38
C VAL A 282 -12.31 -14.31 -13.12
N GLY A 283 -11.73 -14.55 -11.95
CA GLY A 283 -11.16 -15.85 -11.56
C GLY A 283 -12.20 -16.95 -11.34
N MET A 284 -13.46 -16.62 -11.02
CA MET A 284 -14.56 -17.59 -10.97
C MET A 284 -14.90 -18.18 -12.34
N LYS A 285 -14.67 -17.42 -13.41
CA LYS A 285 -15.00 -17.83 -14.78
C LYS A 285 -13.85 -18.59 -15.46
N TYR A 286 -12.76 -18.87 -14.74
CA TYR A 286 -11.58 -19.53 -15.29
C TYR A 286 -11.87 -20.98 -15.67
N THR A 287 -11.37 -21.35 -16.85
CA THR A 287 -11.33 -22.72 -17.39
C THR A 287 -9.96 -22.97 -18.03
N VAL A 288 -9.60 -24.24 -18.28
CA VAL A 288 -8.31 -24.59 -18.92
C VAL A 288 -8.15 -23.97 -20.32
N ASP A 289 -9.27 -23.73 -21.02
CA ASP A 289 -9.30 -23.11 -22.35
C ASP A 289 -9.38 -21.58 -22.31
N THR A 290 -9.40 -20.97 -21.12
CA THR A 290 -9.46 -19.50 -21.00
C THR A 290 -8.28 -18.88 -21.72
N THR A 291 -8.57 -18.00 -22.68
CA THR A 291 -7.58 -17.24 -23.43
C THR A 291 -7.32 -15.90 -22.76
N PHE A 292 -6.26 -15.21 -23.19
CA PHE A 292 -5.97 -13.88 -22.69
C PHE A 292 -6.99 -12.83 -23.13
N ALA A 293 -7.62 -13.01 -24.31
CA ALA A 293 -8.73 -12.18 -24.76
C ALA A 293 -9.96 -12.36 -23.86
N ASP A 294 -10.22 -13.59 -23.40
CA ASP A 294 -11.29 -13.84 -22.43
C ASP A 294 -11.03 -13.14 -21.10
N VAL A 295 -9.78 -13.15 -20.62
CA VAL A 295 -9.41 -12.40 -19.39
C VAL A 295 -9.68 -10.92 -19.57
N ARG A 296 -9.34 -10.33 -20.73
CA ARG A 296 -9.62 -8.93 -21.03
C ARG A 296 -11.12 -8.64 -21.04
N ALA A 297 -11.91 -9.41 -21.80
CA ALA A 297 -13.35 -9.21 -21.88
C ALA A 297 -14.03 -9.36 -20.51
N ARG A 298 -13.60 -10.33 -19.68
CA ARG A 298 -14.12 -10.52 -18.33
C ARG A 298 -13.75 -9.38 -17.39
N LEU A 299 -12.54 -8.80 -17.53
CA LEU A 299 -12.14 -7.59 -16.80
C LEU A 299 -13.02 -6.40 -17.17
N ASP A 300 -13.24 -6.16 -18.47
CA ASP A 300 -14.09 -5.06 -18.94
C ASP A 300 -15.52 -5.17 -18.36
N VAL A 301 -16.10 -6.39 -18.37
CA VAL A 301 -17.40 -6.65 -17.72
C VAL A 301 -17.34 -6.44 -16.21
N ALA A 302 -16.35 -7.01 -15.52
CA ALA A 302 -16.25 -6.91 -14.06
C ALA A 302 -16.10 -5.47 -13.57
N PHE A 303 -15.43 -4.61 -14.35
CA PHE A 303 -15.35 -3.18 -14.05
C PHE A 303 -16.63 -2.43 -14.37
N ALA A 304 -17.28 -2.72 -15.51
CA ALA A 304 -18.54 -2.10 -15.88
C ALA A 304 -19.68 -2.43 -14.90
N GLU A 305 -19.68 -3.65 -14.35
CA GLU A 305 -20.70 -4.13 -13.40
C GLU A 305 -20.31 -3.86 -11.93
N LEU A 306 -19.20 -3.15 -11.67
CA LEU A 306 -18.73 -2.90 -10.31
C LEU A 306 -19.76 -2.04 -9.53
N PRO A 307 -20.39 -2.56 -8.46
CA PRO A 307 -21.48 -1.82 -7.81
C PRO A 307 -20.96 -0.64 -7.00
N SER A 308 -21.56 0.54 -7.20
CA SER A 308 -21.31 1.73 -6.35
C SER A 308 -21.42 1.41 -4.84
N PRO A 309 -22.44 0.67 -4.35
CA PRO A 309 -22.54 0.34 -2.92
C PRO A 309 -21.37 -0.48 -2.39
N LEU A 310 -20.66 -1.22 -3.25
CA LEU A 310 -19.47 -1.96 -2.87
C LEU A 310 -18.28 -1.01 -2.67
N ILE A 311 -18.04 -0.12 -3.63
CA ILE A 311 -16.97 0.90 -3.54
C ILE A 311 -17.17 1.75 -2.29
N TRP A 312 -18.40 2.20 -2.06
CA TRP A 312 -18.79 2.87 -0.82
C TRP A 312 -18.27 2.06 0.37
N LYS A 313 -18.79 0.84 0.56
CA LYS A 313 -18.52 0.01 1.75
C LYS A 313 -17.03 -0.24 1.98
N CYS A 314 -16.24 -0.41 0.91
CA CYS A 314 -14.79 -0.51 1.00
C CYS A 314 -14.18 0.76 1.62
N VAL A 315 -14.57 1.95 1.16
CA VAL A 315 -14.10 3.22 1.74
C VAL A 315 -14.55 3.37 3.20
N GLN A 316 -15.81 3.04 3.54
CA GLN A 316 -16.33 3.06 4.93
C GLN A 316 -15.46 2.25 5.88
N HIS A 317 -15.10 1.06 5.41
CA HIS A 317 -14.30 0.13 6.18
C HIS A 317 -12.95 0.77 6.53
N CYS A 318 -12.25 1.32 5.54
CA CYS A 318 -10.97 2.00 5.75
C CYS A 318 -11.09 3.28 6.59
N ASP A 319 -12.15 4.09 6.41
CA ASP A 319 -12.40 5.27 7.22
C ASP A 319 -12.59 4.90 8.71
N ASN A 320 -13.30 3.79 8.98
CA ASN A 320 -13.46 3.27 10.33
C ASN A 320 -12.14 2.76 10.92
N LEU A 321 -11.28 2.13 10.11
CA LEU A 321 -9.92 1.75 10.55
C LEU A 321 -9.09 2.97 10.91
N VAL A 322 -9.14 4.04 10.11
CA VAL A 322 -8.45 5.31 10.39
C VAL A 322 -8.95 5.92 11.70
N LYS A 323 -10.27 5.97 11.92
CA LYS A 323 -10.88 6.46 13.18
C LYS A 323 -10.41 5.66 14.39
N ASN A 324 -10.50 4.33 14.32
CA ASN A 324 -10.06 3.45 15.40
C ASN A 324 -8.56 3.63 15.71
N LEU A 325 -7.72 3.77 14.67
CA LEU A 325 -6.30 4.05 14.85
C LEU A 325 -6.09 5.41 15.51
N HIS A 326 -6.79 6.44 15.07
CA HIS A 326 -6.70 7.79 15.64
C HIS A 326 -7.05 7.81 17.14
N ASP A 327 -8.13 7.14 17.54
CA ASP A 327 -8.58 7.08 18.93
C ASP A 327 -7.54 6.37 19.82
N VAL A 328 -6.95 5.27 19.31
CA VAL A 328 -5.84 4.59 19.98
C VAL A 328 -4.63 5.52 20.12
N LEU A 329 -4.26 6.25 19.06
CA LEU A 329 -3.09 7.13 19.11
C LEU A 329 -3.26 8.27 20.11
N ILE A 330 -4.45 8.87 20.20
CA ILE A 330 -4.73 9.92 21.19
C ILE A 330 -4.68 9.35 22.61
N HIS A 331 -5.25 8.17 22.86
CA HIS A 331 -5.31 7.62 24.22
C HIS A 331 -3.97 7.11 24.75
N TYR A 332 -3.07 6.63 23.89
CA TYR A 332 -1.80 6.03 24.31
C TYR A 332 -0.56 6.91 24.10
N HIS A 333 -0.66 8.00 23.32
CA HIS A 333 0.44 8.93 23.04
C HIS A 333 0.11 10.40 23.33
N GLY A 334 -1.10 10.71 23.80
CA GLY A 334 -1.57 12.05 24.16
C GLY A 334 -1.11 12.54 25.53
#